data_AF-A0A7Y5CXI8-F1
#
_entry.id   AF-A0A7Y5CXI8-F1
#
_cell.length_a   1.000
_cell.length_b   1.000
_cell.length_c   1.000
_cell.angle_alpha   90.00
_cell.angle_beta   90.00
_cell.angle_gamma   90.00
#
_symmetry.space_group_name_H-M   'P 1'
#
loop_
_entity.id
_entity.type
_entity.pdbx_description
1 polymer ?
#
loop_
_entity_poly.entity_id
_entity_poly.type
_entity_poly.pdbx_seq_one_letter_code
_entity_poly.pdbx_strand_id
1 'polypeptide(L)'
;MVLAGRWSGPRHGYAMRRPVGGQDSKSDDGGCKGNHCTLTYDIVACPDGWCGIAVSDATPCGAIGVRMKPDTGPNRRNAFTGKLELAKGSAPYTVEAWYSAPGSTAGEGRELARLHFVGDTGDGGMLMMRRSFPFQAELTRISDAKCTLEQATS
;
A
#
# COMPACT_ATOMS: atom_id res chain seq x y z
N MET A 1 -5.55 17.09 -5.78
CA MET A 1 -5.79 15.76 -5.17
C MET A 1 -4.94 15.68 -3.92
N VAL A 2 -5.52 15.31 -2.77
CA VAL A 2 -4.79 15.26 -1.49
C VAL A 2 -4.72 13.80 -1.05
N LEU A 3 -3.56 13.17 -1.28
CA LEU A 3 -3.27 11.82 -0.77
C LEU A 3 -2.89 11.84 0.72
N ALA A 4 -2.57 13.01 1.26
CA ALA A 4 -2.18 13.16 2.65
C ALA A 4 -3.27 12.62 3.59
N GLY A 5 -2.90 11.70 4.47
CA GLY A 5 -3.84 11.07 5.38
C GLY A 5 -3.36 9.74 5.92
N ARG A 6 -4.11 9.23 6.89
CA ARG A 6 -4.02 7.85 7.34
C ARG A 6 -4.93 6.98 6.52
N TRP A 7 -4.35 5.93 5.95
CA TRP A 7 -5.02 4.98 5.09
C TRP A 7 -4.90 3.59 5.71
N SER A 8 -6.00 2.85 5.77
CA SER A 8 -6.01 1.50 6.33
C SER A 8 -6.90 0.57 5.53
N GLY A 9 -6.52 -0.69 5.40
CA GLY A 9 -7.34 -1.69 4.76
C GLY A 9 -6.62 -3.02 4.52
N PRO A 10 -7.34 -4.05 4.05
CA PRO A 10 -6.77 -5.36 3.84
C PRO A 10 -5.80 -5.38 2.66
N ARG A 11 -4.73 -6.16 2.79
CA ARG A 11 -3.91 -6.63 1.66
C ARG A 11 -4.23 -8.08 1.32
N HIS A 12 -4.18 -8.37 0.03
CA HIS A 12 -4.26 -9.69 -0.55
C HIS A 12 -2.94 -9.97 -1.27
N GLY A 13 -2.18 -10.91 -0.74
CA GLY A 13 -1.00 -11.46 -1.42
C GLY A 13 -1.37 -12.77 -2.08
N TYR A 14 -1.23 -12.87 -3.39
CA TYR A 14 -1.28 -14.16 -4.09
C TYR A 14 0.11 -14.81 -4.03
N ALA A 15 0.63 -15.00 -2.82
CA ALA A 15 1.75 -15.91 -2.65
C ALA A 15 1.20 -17.32 -2.91
N MET A 16 1.69 -17.96 -3.97
CA MET A 16 1.51 -19.39 -4.21
C MET A 16 1.85 -20.14 -2.93
N ARG A 17 0.83 -20.58 -2.18
CA ARG A 17 0.97 -21.72 -1.28
C ARG A 17 1.41 -22.89 -2.16
N ARG A 18 2.70 -23.20 -2.21
CA ARG A 18 3.13 -24.58 -2.48
C ARG A 18 3.05 -25.31 -1.13
N PRO A 19 2.07 -26.20 -0.90
CA PRO A 19 2.18 -27.13 0.20
C PRO A 19 3.09 -28.26 -0.31
N VAL A 20 4.40 -28.13 -0.13
CA VAL A 20 5.30 -29.28 -0.24
C VAL A 20 5.87 -29.49 1.15
N GLY A 21 5.30 -30.49 1.81
CA GLY A 21 5.74 -31.18 3.03
C GLY A 21 6.77 -30.49 3.93
N GLY A 22 6.36 -30.30 5.19
CA GLY A 22 7.27 -30.30 6.32
C GLY A 22 7.52 -28.94 6.95
N GLN A 23 7.26 -28.89 8.26
CA GLN A 23 7.86 -28.00 9.25
C GLN A 23 7.73 -26.49 9.02
N ASP A 24 6.89 -25.88 9.86
CA ASP A 24 7.27 -24.78 10.74
C ASP A 24 8.05 -23.63 10.09
N SER A 25 7.64 -23.23 8.89
CA SER A 25 8.10 -21.98 8.31
C SER A 25 7.33 -20.85 8.99
N LYS A 26 7.91 -20.31 10.07
CA LYS A 26 7.69 -18.91 10.45
C LYS A 26 7.88 -18.10 9.18
N SER A 27 6.77 -17.66 8.58
CA SER A 27 6.83 -16.71 7.49
C SER A 27 7.40 -15.42 8.06
N ASP A 28 8.66 -15.16 7.75
CA ASP A 28 9.38 -13.92 8.05
C ASP A 28 8.80 -12.70 7.29
N ASP A 29 7.59 -12.83 6.73
CA ASP A 29 6.77 -11.78 6.10
C ASP A 29 6.01 -10.93 7.12
N GLY A 30 6.53 -10.76 8.34
CA GLY A 30 5.88 -9.94 9.37
C GLY A 30 4.48 -10.45 9.75
N GLY A 31 4.39 -11.70 10.21
CA GLY A 31 3.47 -12.07 11.30
C GLY A 31 1.96 -11.83 11.13
N CYS A 32 1.37 -11.96 9.93
CA CYS A 32 -0.09 -12.00 9.85
C CYS A 32 -0.62 -13.38 10.31
N LYS A 33 -1.07 -13.47 11.57
CA LYS A 33 -1.86 -14.63 12.03
C LYS A 33 -3.32 -14.43 11.62
N GLY A 34 -3.76 -15.10 10.56
CA GLY A 34 -5.14 -15.12 10.09
C GLY A 34 -5.34 -14.42 8.74
N ASN A 35 -6.47 -14.69 8.09
CA ASN A 35 -6.81 -14.32 6.69
C ASN A 35 -6.89 -12.80 6.39
N HIS A 36 -6.43 -11.91 7.28
CA HIS A 36 -6.57 -10.47 7.14
C HIS A 36 -5.29 -9.75 7.57
N CYS A 37 -4.36 -9.57 6.63
CA CYS A 37 -3.26 -8.63 6.82
C CYS A 37 -3.80 -7.21 6.57
N THR A 38 -4.11 -6.46 7.62
CA THR A 38 -4.45 -5.04 7.47
C THR A 38 -3.17 -4.22 7.36
N LEU A 39 -3.05 -3.44 6.29
CA LEU A 39 -2.01 -2.42 6.13
C LEU A 39 -2.54 -1.09 6.64
N THR A 40 -1.70 -0.36 7.38
CA THR A 40 -1.98 1.03 7.73
C THR A 40 -0.77 1.88 7.39
N TYR A 41 -1.00 2.95 6.64
CA TYR A 41 0.02 3.91 6.25
C TYR A 41 -0.43 5.34 6.52
N ASP A 42 0.48 6.14 7.09
CA ASP A 42 0.39 7.59 7.04
C ASP A 42 1.09 8.06 5.78
N ILE A 43 0.31 8.52 4.80
CA ILE A 43 0.82 9.07 3.54
C ILE A 43 1.05 10.56 3.73
N VAL A 44 2.27 10.99 3.45
CA VAL A 44 2.73 12.39 3.52
C VAL A 44 3.46 12.79 2.25
N ALA A 45 3.52 14.10 1.98
CA ALA A 45 4.29 14.60 0.85
C ALA A 45 5.80 14.39 1.10
N CYS A 46 6.52 13.98 0.06
CA CYS A 46 7.98 13.88 0.07
C CYS A 46 8.57 14.44 -1.25
N PRO A 47 9.88 14.72 -1.35
CA PRO A 47 10.46 15.45 -2.48
C PRO A 47 10.09 14.90 -3.87
N ASP A 48 9.96 13.57 -3.99
CA ASP A 48 9.65 12.88 -5.25
C ASP A 48 8.15 12.56 -5.43
N GLY A 49 7.27 13.04 -4.54
CA GLY A 49 5.83 12.79 -4.59
C GLY A 49 5.24 12.51 -3.21
N TRP A 50 4.93 11.24 -2.94
CA TRP A 50 4.24 10.78 -1.75
C TRP A 50 4.95 9.60 -1.11
N CYS A 51 5.06 9.63 0.20
CA CYS A 51 5.72 8.62 1.00
C CYS A 51 4.74 8.08 2.05
N GLY A 52 4.64 6.75 2.15
CA GLY A 52 3.79 6.06 3.13
C GLY A 52 4.62 5.51 4.27
N ILE A 53 4.35 5.99 5.48
CA ILE A 53 4.99 5.55 6.72
C ILE A 53 4.13 4.44 7.33
N ALA A 54 4.72 3.28 7.57
CA ALA A 54 3.99 2.15 8.15
C ALA A 54 3.55 2.48 9.58
N VAL A 55 2.27 2.22 9.89
CA VAL A 55 1.69 2.44 11.22
C VAL A 55 1.23 1.09 11.76
N SER A 56 1.64 0.79 12.98
CA SER A 56 1.20 -0.38 13.74
C SER A 56 1.13 -0.06 15.23
N ASP A 57 0.51 -0.93 16.02
CA ASP A 57 0.45 -0.77 17.48
C ASP A 57 1.84 -0.83 18.13
N ALA A 58 2.77 -1.60 17.55
CA ALA A 58 4.15 -1.72 18.03
C ALA A 58 5.03 -0.53 17.61
N THR A 59 4.72 0.11 16.48
CA THR A 59 5.52 1.22 15.94
C THR A 59 4.57 2.23 15.31
N PRO A 60 4.20 3.31 16.04
CA PRO A 60 3.19 4.25 15.57
C PRO A 60 3.65 5.06 14.35
N CYS A 61 4.95 5.29 14.21
CA CYS A 61 5.59 5.87 13.02
C CYS A 61 6.78 4.99 12.64
N GLY A 62 6.52 3.93 11.89
CA GLY A 62 7.52 2.97 11.44
C GLY A 62 8.32 3.44 10.24
N ALA A 63 8.80 2.49 9.44
CA ALA A 63 9.60 2.79 8.26
C ALA A 63 8.76 3.33 7.10
N ILE A 64 9.43 4.06 6.20
CA ILE A 64 8.85 4.45 4.91
C ILE A 64 8.75 3.18 4.06
N GLY A 65 7.57 2.57 4.05
CA GLY A 65 7.29 1.36 3.27
C GLY A 65 6.82 1.67 1.85
N VAL A 66 6.34 2.88 1.58
CA VAL A 66 5.81 3.25 0.25
C VAL A 66 6.45 4.52 -0.25
N ARG A 67 6.84 4.54 -1.51
CA ARG A 67 7.23 5.76 -2.24
C ARG A 67 6.55 5.76 -3.59
N MET A 68 5.74 6.76 -3.85
CA MET A 68 4.96 6.85 -5.09
C MET A 68 4.99 8.27 -5.65
N LYS A 69 4.91 8.37 -6.97
CA LYS A 69 4.82 9.63 -7.70
C LYS A 69 3.57 9.62 -8.58
N PRO A 70 2.95 10.79 -8.86
CA PRO A 70 1.86 10.86 -9.81
C PRO A 70 2.26 10.25 -11.16
N ASP A 71 1.38 9.45 -11.75
CA ASP A 71 1.54 8.99 -13.13
C ASP A 71 1.25 10.16 -14.08
N THR A 72 2.10 10.37 -15.09
CA THR A 72 2.01 11.48 -16.05
C THR A 72 1.22 11.11 -17.31
N GLY A 73 0.66 9.91 -17.39
CA GLY A 73 -0.16 9.48 -18.52
C GLY A 73 -1.41 10.35 -18.73
N PRO A 74 -1.81 10.65 -19.98
CA PRO A 74 -2.87 11.61 -20.30
C PRO A 74 -4.25 11.28 -19.70
N ASN A 75 -4.52 10.01 -19.36
CA ASN A 75 -5.75 9.53 -18.74
C ASN A 75 -5.57 8.98 -17.32
N ARG A 76 -4.42 9.28 -16.66
CA ARG A 76 -4.02 8.68 -15.39
C ARG A 76 -3.85 9.70 -14.24
N ARG A 77 -4.67 10.76 -14.26
CA ARG A 77 -4.62 11.86 -13.28
C ARG A 77 -4.86 11.44 -11.82
N ASN A 78 -5.41 10.25 -11.60
CA ASN A 78 -5.66 9.67 -10.28
C ASN A 78 -4.76 8.47 -9.96
N ALA A 79 -3.77 8.18 -10.81
CA ALA A 79 -2.86 7.06 -10.65
C ALA A 79 -1.50 7.51 -10.14
N PHE A 80 -0.84 6.62 -9.41
CA PHE A 80 0.47 6.81 -8.82
C PHE A 80 1.31 5.57 -9.08
N THR A 81 2.58 5.74 -9.41
CA THR A 81 3.51 4.62 -9.61
C THR A 81 4.66 4.73 -8.63
N GLY A 82 5.19 3.59 -8.17
CA GLY A 82 6.14 3.63 -7.07
C GLY A 82 6.73 2.29 -6.67
N LYS A 83 7.33 2.29 -5.49
CA LYS A 83 7.85 1.10 -4.81
C LYS A 83 7.17 0.91 -3.46
N LEU A 84 6.94 -0.35 -3.11
CA LEU A 84 6.43 -0.78 -1.81
C LEU A 84 7.38 -1.82 -1.21
N GLU A 85 7.89 -1.55 -0.02
CA GLU A 85 8.56 -2.50 0.84
C GLU A 85 7.63 -2.81 2.02
N LEU A 86 7.25 -4.09 2.17
CA LEU A 86 6.32 -4.51 3.23
C LEU A 86 7.00 -4.52 4.60
N ALA A 87 8.28 -4.86 4.62
CA ALA A 87 9.16 -4.78 5.78
C ALA A 87 10.52 -4.23 5.34
N LYS A 88 11.23 -3.58 6.26
CA LYS A 88 12.57 -3.07 6.00
C LYS A 88 13.48 -4.20 5.50
N GLY A 89 14.09 -4.01 4.33
CA GLY A 89 14.98 -4.99 3.70
C GLY A 89 14.27 -6.14 2.96
N SER A 90 12.93 -6.13 2.91
CA SER A 90 12.17 -7.04 2.04
C SER A 90 12.34 -6.65 0.57
N ALA A 91 12.13 -7.61 -0.33
CA ALA A 91 12.14 -7.33 -1.76
C ALA A 91 11.04 -6.30 -2.11
N PRO A 92 11.38 -5.17 -2.77
CA PRO A 92 10.41 -4.15 -3.08
C PRO A 92 9.48 -4.61 -4.21
N TYR A 93 8.19 -4.35 -4.06
CA TYR A 93 7.21 -4.43 -5.13
C TYR A 93 7.24 -3.14 -5.95
N THR A 94 7.23 -3.26 -7.28
CA THR A 94 6.82 -2.15 -8.14
C THR A 94 5.30 -2.03 -8.04
N VAL A 95 4.80 -0.89 -7.56
CA VAL A 95 3.37 -0.69 -7.33
C VAL A 95 2.77 0.38 -8.24
N GLU A 96 1.51 0.17 -8.59
CA GLU A 96 0.61 1.20 -9.07
C GLU A 96 -0.54 1.38 -8.07
N ALA A 97 -0.92 2.61 -7.79
CA ALA A 97 -2.04 2.95 -6.93
C ALA A 97 -3.04 3.87 -7.64
N TRP A 98 -4.34 3.64 -7.46
CA TRP A 98 -5.41 4.51 -7.98
C TRP A 98 -6.23 5.11 -6.85
N TYR A 99 -6.35 6.44 -6.88
CA TYR A 99 -7.20 7.19 -5.96
C TYR A 99 -8.63 7.28 -6.50
N SER A 100 -9.56 6.84 -5.68
CA SER A 100 -11.00 7.02 -5.87
C SER A 100 -11.48 8.08 -4.88
N ALA A 101 -11.94 9.22 -5.40
CA ALA A 101 -12.56 10.25 -4.61
C ALA A 101 -13.82 9.69 -3.92
N PRO A 102 -14.18 10.20 -2.73
CA PRO A 102 -15.46 9.84 -2.13
C PRO A 102 -16.59 10.21 -3.10
N GLY A 103 -17.52 9.28 -3.34
CA GLY A 103 -18.67 9.53 -4.18
C GLY A 103 -19.59 10.60 -3.57
N SER A 104 -20.24 11.38 -4.43
CA SER A 104 -21.26 12.35 -4.04
C SER A 104 -22.65 11.71 -4.11
N THR A 105 -22.84 10.51 -3.57
CA THR A 105 -24.18 9.91 -3.46
C THR A 105 -24.81 10.37 -2.15
N ALA A 106 -25.70 11.36 -2.27
CA ALA A 106 -26.59 11.81 -1.21
C ALA A 106 -27.51 10.65 -0.80
N GLY A 107 -27.14 9.93 0.25
CA GLY A 107 -27.91 8.79 0.75
C GLY A 107 -27.16 8.01 1.81
N GLU A 108 -27.20 8.52 3.05
CA GLU A 108 -27.01 7.77 4.30
C GLU A 108 -25.64 7.13 4.61
N GLY A 109 -24.58 7.42 3.85
CA GLY A 109 -23.21 7.07 4.24
C GLY A 109 -22.20 8.07 3.71
N ARG A 110 -21.31 8.57 4.58
CA ARG A 110 -20.14 9.34 4.13
C ARG A 110 -19.19 8.36 3.43
N GLU A 111 -19.27 8.25 2.10
CA GLU A 111 -18.32 7.45 1.35
C GLU A 111 -16.91 8.03 1.59
N LEU A 112 -15.96 7.16 1.95
CA LEU A 112 -14.59 7.56 2.24
C LEU A 112 -13.74 7.45 0.97
N ALA A 113 -12.70 8.28 0.87
CA ALA A 113 -11.74 8.15 -0.21
C ALA A 113 -11.06 6.77 -0.15
N ARG A 114 -10.85 6.16 -1.32
CA ARG A 114 -10.23 4.84 -1.46
C ARG A 114 -8.94 4.92 -2.26
N LEU A 115 -7.99 4.07 -1.91
CA LEU A 115 -6.70 3.95 -2.58
C LEU A 115 -6.46 2.47 -2.87
N HIS A 116 -6.55 2.10 -4.14
CA HIS A 116 -6.35 0.73 -4.60
C HIS A 116 -4.89 0.55 -5.03
N PHE A 117 -4.17 -0.37 -4.41
CA PHE A 117 -2.81 -0.74 -4.80
C PHE A 117 -2.81 -2.08 -5.53
N VAL A 118 -1.97 -2.15 -6.55
CA VAL A 118 -1.49 -3.39 -7.13
C VAL A 118 0.03 -3.36 -7.18
N GLY A 119 0.68 -4.49 -6.98
CA GLY A 119 2.12 -4.58 -6.97
C GLY A 119 2.64 -5.83 -7.65
N ASP A 120 3.77 -5.68 -8.34
CA ASP A 120 4.51 -6.76 -8.99
C ASP A 120 5.93 -6.86 -8.43
N THR A 121 6.48 -8.07 -8.35
CA THR A 121 7.84 -8.38 -7.89
C THR A 121 8.85 -8.45 -9.06
N GLY A 122 8.47 -8.02 -10.26
CA GLY A 122 9.33 -8.04 -11.45
C GLY A 122 10.05 -6.71 -11.71
N ASP A 123 11.33 -6.79 -12.12
CA ASP A 123 12.18 -5.64 -12.46
C ASP A 123 11.78 -4.91 -13.75
N GLY A 124 10.76 -5.40 -14.47
CA GLY A 124 10.34 -4.93 -15.80
C GLY A 124 9.17 -3.94 -15.84
N GLY A 125 8.72 -3.43 -14.69
CA GLY A 125 7.54 -2.57 -14.59
C GLY A 125 6.22 -3.35 -14.54
N MET A 126 5.09 -2.64 -14.37
CA MET A 126 3.75 -3.23 -14.38
C MET A 126 3.46 -3.85 -15.76
N LEU A 127 3.56 -5.18 -15.85
CA LEU A 127 3.27 -5.89 -17.10
C LEU A 127 1.76 -5.82 -17.40
N MET A 128 1.40 -4.97 -18.36
CA MET A 128 0.01 -4.70 -18.81
C MET A 128 -0.82 -5.96 -19.16
N MET A 129 -0.18 -7.11 -19.42
CA MET A 129 -0.85 -8.37 -19.77
C MET A 129 -0.97 -9.40 -18.63
N ARG A 130 -0.55 -9.06 -17.39
CA ARG A 130 -0.73 -9.98 -16.25
C ARG A 130 -2.18 -10.00 -15.78
N ARG A 131 -2.75 -11.21 -15.72
CA ARG A 131 -4.10 -11.47 -15.20
C ARG A 131 -4.19 -11.40 -13.67
N SER A 132 -3.05 -11.44 -12.97
CA SER A 132 -2.99 -11.39 -11.51
C SER A 132 -1.69 -10.75 -11.03
N PHE A 133 -1.82 -9.80 -10.10
CA PHE A 133 -0.70 -9.17 -9.40
C PHE A 133 -0.43 -9.88 -8.07
N PRO A 134 0.84 -10.15 -7.72
CA PRO A 134 1.20 -10.84 -6.48
C PRO A 134 0.83 -10.04 -5.23
N PHE A 135 0.71 -8.72 -5.34
CA PHE A 135 0.25 -7.84 -4.28
C PHE A 135 -0.98 -7.05 -4.73
N GLN A 136 -2.01 -7.00 -3.88
CA GLN A 136 -3.14 -6.09 -4.01
C GLN A 136 -3.53 -5.58 -2.62
N ALA A 137 -3.96 -4.33 -2.52
CA ALA A 137 -4.54 -3.80 -1.28
C ALA A 137 -5.59 -2.74 -1.60
N GLU A 138 -6.65 -2.68 -0.81
CA GLU A 138 -7.64 -1.61 -0.88
C GLU A 138 -7.62 -0.86 0.45
N LEU A 139 -7.12 0.37 0.43
CA LEU A 139 -7.03 1.20 1.61
C LEU A 139 -8.14 2.25 1.60
N THR A 140 -8.72 2.50 2.76
CA THR A 140 -9.69 3.56 2.98
C THR A 140 -9.06 4.65 3.82
N ARG A 141 -9.32 5.92 3.50
CA ARG A 141 -8.85 7.05 4.31
C ARG A 141 -9.63 7.09 5.62
N ILE A 142 -8.95 6.92 6.75
CA ILE A 142 -9.57 6.87 8.08
C ILE A 142 -9.36 8.15 8.91
N SER A 143 -8.27 8.88 8.68
CA SER A 143 -8.00 10.16 9.36
C SER A 143 -6.94 10.97 8.62
N ASP A 144 -6.50 12.08 9.20
CA ASP A 144 -5.27 12.76 8.80
C ASP A 144 -4.04 11.96 9.24
N ALA A 145 -2.93 12.16 8.52
CA ALA A 145 -1.64 11.55 8.85
C ALA A 145 -1.12 12.17 10.16
N LYS A 146 -0.62 11.33 11.07
CA LYS A 146 -0.02 11.77 12.34
C LYS A 146 1.51 11.77 12.26
N CYS A 147 2.07 10.85 11.47
CA CYS A 147 3.51 10.75 11.29
C CYS A 147 4.03 11.75 10.24
N THR A 148 5.22 12.28 10.48
CA THR A 148 5.98 13.07 9.50
C THR A 148 7.21 12.28 9.01
N LEU A 149 7.81 12.71 7.90
CA LEU A 149 8.99 12.05 7.35
C LEU A 149 10.16 11.97 8.34
N GLU A 150 10.33 12.97 9.19
CA GLU A 150 11.40 13.04 10.20
C GLU A 150 11.22 12.00 11.31
N GLN A 151 9.99 11.55 11.54
CA GLN A 151 9.65 10.55 12.55
C GLN A 151 9.71 9.12 12.01
N ALA A 152 9.86 8.95 10.69
CA ALA A 152 9.90 7.63 10.09
C ALA A 152 11.22 6.92 10.45
N THR A 153 11.13 5.69 10.93
CA THR A 153 12.31 4.90 11.29
C THR A 153 13.03 4.43 10.02
N SER A 154 14.27 4.88 9.79
CA SER A 154 15.11 4.44 8.67
C SER A 154 15.53 2.99 8.81
#